data_AF-A0A0C9TIX9-F1
#
_entry.id   AF-A0A0C9TIX9-F1
#
_cell.length_a   1.000
_cell.length_b   1.000
_cell.length_c   1.000
_cell.angle_alpha   90.00
_cell.angle_beta   90.00
_cell.angle_gamma   90.00
#
_symmetry.space_group_name_H-M   'P 1'
#
loop_
_entity.id
_entity.type
_entity.pdbx_description
1 polymer ?
#
loop_
_entity_poly.entity_id
_entity_poly.type
_entity_poly.pdbx_seq_one_letter_code
_entity_poly.pdbx_strand_id
1 'polypeptide(L)'
;MYAPTSARAGQALVTAASEKATQSSSHRKDGVMHACRPQASPSGSGSKENRSQVMKIEGIIVDAEECRRKRTEGINKSDFYCCEWDLDGSPCGMWIGGEKRDIREHLQKWHGVRKGLDKERISCLWRGCETRPLRKESLSRHIRSVHLGLRWKYLCCGNLYTREDAGGKHEHAEGVDGKEPQDGPVTVLLGPGARVINMHAAFEPSSPPGITSPEF
;
A
#
# COMPACT_ATOMS: atom_id res chain seq x y z
N MET A 1 -11.83 42.50 55.82
CA MET A 1 -11.95 43.87 55.30
C MET A 1 -11.54 43.86 53.84
N TYR A 2 -12.25 44.65 53.02
CA TYR A 2 -12.17 44.82 51.57
C TYR A 2 -12.88 43.79 50.68
N ALA A 3 -13.60 44.38 49.72
CA ALA A 3 -14.77 43.91 48.99
C ALA A 3 -14.40 43.63 47.50
N PRO A 4 -15.37 43.24 46.66
CA PRO A 4 -15.14 42.58 45.36
C PRO A 4 -15.13 43.55 44.17
N THR A 5 -14.63 43.06 43.03
CA THR A 5 -14.83 43.63 41.68
C THR A 5 -14.78 42.46 40.67
N SER A 6 -15.40 42.45 39.50
CA SER A 6 -16.60 43.07 38.93
C SER A 6 -16.80 42.32 37.59
N ALA A 7 -18.05 42.12 37.22
CA ALA A 7 -18.44 41.46 35.97
C ALA A 7 -17.98 42.22 34.72
N ARG A 8 -17.83 41.49 33.61
CA ARG A 8 -18.07 42.07 32.28
C ARG A 8 -18.66 41.03 31.33
N ALA A 9 -19.97 41.13 31.16
CA ALA A 9 -20.70 40.61 30.02
C ALA A 9 -20.40 41.50 28.80
N GLY A 10 -20.12 40.88 27.66
CA GLY A 10 -20.01 41.53 26.37
C GLY A 10 -20.78 40.72 25.34
N GLN A 11 -22.02 41.13 25.08
CA GLN A 11 -22.79 40.72 23.91
C GLN A 11 -22.29 41.50 22.69
N ALA A 12 -22.19 40.84 21.54
CA ALA A 12 -22.27 41.48 20.24
C ALA A 12 -22.99 40.54 19.26
N LEU A 13 -24.08 41.08 18.73
CA LEU A 13 -24.99 40.53 17.73
C LEU A 13 -24.56 40.99 16.31
N VAL A 14 -25.14 40.30 15.30
CA VAL A 14 -25.19 40.58 13.84
C VAL A 14 -23.87 40.42 13.07
N THR A 15 -23.79 39.75 11.92
CA THR A 15 -24.62 39.88 10.71
C THR A 15 -24.63 38.61 9.84
N ALA A 16 -25.78 38.35 9.21
CA ALA A 16 -25.96 37.44 8.08
C ALA A 16 -25.34 38.02 6.79
N ALA A 17 -24.88 37.15 5.87
CA ALA A 17 -25.17 37.23 4.42
C ALA A 17 -24.40 36.20 3.59
N SER A 18 -25.09 35.73 2.55
CA SER A 18 -24.61 35.29 1.24
C SER A 18 -24.14 33.84 1.04
N GLU A 19 -25.16 33.05 0.70
CA GLU A 19 -25.15 31.98 -0.29
C GLU A 19 -24.27 32.29 -1.53
N LYS A 20 -23.37 31.36 -1.86
CA LYS A 20 -23.02 31.07 -3.26
C LYS A 20 -22.92 29.57 -3.44
N ALA A 21 -23.94 29.02 -4.07
CA ALA A 21 -23.92 27.69 -4.67
C ALA A 21 -22.97 27.72 -5.88
N THR A 22 -21.89 26.96 -5.82
CA THR A 22 -21.10 26.59 -7.00
C THR A 22 -21.46 25.15 -7.38
N GLN A 23 -22.15 25.05 -8.51
CA GLN A 23 -22.34 23.81 -9.26
C GLN A 23 -20.96 23.27 -9.68
N SER A 24 -20.57 22.11 -9.19
CA SER A 24 -19.47 21.33 -9.76
C SER A 24 -20.02 20.16 -10.55
N SER A 25 -19.92 20.35 -11.86
CA SER A 25 -20.20 19.44 -12.96
C SER A 25 -19.69 18.01 -12.71
N SER A 26 -20.62 17.07 -12.87
CA SER A 26 -20.37 15.65 -13.02
C SER A 26 -19.72 15.36 -14.37
N HIS A 27 -18.39 15.31 -14.42
CA HIS A 27 -17.70 14.66 -15.53
C HIS A 27 -17.45 13.19 -15.18
N ARG A 28 -18.29 12.32 -15.76
CA ARG A 28 -17.93 10.92 -15.99
C ARG A 28 -16.70 10.91 -16.91
N LYS A 29 -15.55 10.46 -16.40
CA LYS A 29 -14.41 10.09 -17.23
C LYS A 29 -14.45 8.58 -17.37
N ASP A 30 -14.82 8.12 -18.55
CA ASP A 30 -14.63 6.74 -18.98
C ASP A 30 -13.14 6.41 -18.84
N GLY A 31 -12.84 5.54 -17.88
CA GLY A 31 -11.49 5.09 -17.57
C GLY A 31 -11.00 4.13 -18.64
N VAL A 32 -10.41 4.68 -19.70
CA VAL A 32 -9.54 3.92 -20.60
C VAL A 32 -8.31 3.53 -19.78
N MET A 33 -8.21 2.24 -19.44
CA MET A 33 -7.01 1.65 -18.85
C MET A 33 -5.87 1.71 -19.86
N HIS A 34 -5.07 2.77 -19.80
CA HIS A 34 -3.82 2.85 -20.55
C HIS A 34 -2.82 1.86 -19.93
N ALA A 35 -2.52 0.80 -20.67
CA ALA A 35 -1.45 -0.13 -20.30
C ALA A 35 -0.12 0.62 -20.26
N CYS A 36 0.50 0.67 -19.07
CA CYS A 36 1.84 1.22 -18.88
C CYS A 36 2.83 0.57 -19.85
N ARG A 37 3.36 1.37 -20.78
CA ARG A 37 4.50 0.98 -21.61
C ARG A 37 5.77 1.24 -20.77
N PRO A 38 6.58 0.22 -20.45
CA PRO A 38 7.83 0.45 -19.74
C PRO A 38 8.71 1.38 -20.57
N GLN A 39 9.07 2.54 -20.02
CA GLN A 39 9.95 3.48 -20.70
C GLN A 39 11.38 2.97 -20.65
N ALA A 40 11.99 2.87 -21.82
CA ALA A 40 13.41 2.62 -21.97
C ALA A 40 14.18 3.88 -21.56
N SER A 41 15.07 3.74 -20.57
CA SER A 41 16.03 4.77 -20.22
C SER A 41 17.00 5.05 -21.40
N PRO A 42 17.55 6.27 -21.53
CA PRO A 42 18.47 6.58 -22.60
C PRO A 42 19.85 5.96 -22.37
N SER A 43 20.33 5.28 -23.40
CA SER A 43 21.76 5.02 -23.73
C SER A 43 22.61 4.36 -22.65
N GLY A 44 22.41 3.05 -22.47
CA GLY A 44 23.41 2.11 -21.98
C GLY A 44 23.20 0.78 -22.68
N SER A 45 24.11 0.41 -23.58
CA SER A 45 24.05 -0.78 -24.44
C SER A 45 23.90 -2.07 -23.62
N GLY A 46 22.68 -2.62 -23.60
CA GLY A 46 22.36 -3.88 -22.93
C GLY A 46 20.86 -4.14 -22.80
N SER A 47 20.05 -3.72 -23.79
CA SER A 47 18.60 -3.99 -23.81
C SER A 47 18.34 -5.45 -24.15
N LYS A 48 18.50 -6.35 -23.17
CA LYS A 48 17.76 -7.60 -23.17
C LYS A 48 16.33 -7.29 -22.75
N GLU A 49 15.43 -7.62 -23.65
CA GLU A 49 13.99 -7.52 -23.57
C GLU A 49 13.44 -7.93 -22.20
N ASN A 50 13.18 -6.94 -21.34
CA ASN A 50 12.72 -7.13 -19.97
C ASN A 50 11.21 -7.46 -19.88
N ARG A 51 10.63 -7.89 -21.02
CA ARG A 51 9.20 -8.09 -21.24
C ARG A 51 8.65 -9.31 -20.47
N SER A 52 9.53 -10.17 -19.96
CA SER A 52 9.21 -11.37 -19.17
C SER A 52 9.07 -11.13 -17.67
N GLN A 53 9.07 -9.88 -17.19
CA GLN A 53 9.08 -9.57 -15.74
C GLN A 53 7.70 -9.29 -15.12
N VAL A 54 6.63 -9.21 -15.91
CA VAL A 54 5.27 -8.96 -15.42
C VAL A 54 4.34 -10.11 -15.77
N MET A 55 3.40 -10.42 -14.90
CA MET A 55 2.35 -11.40 -15.14
C MET A 55 0.97 -10.82 -14.83
N LYS A 56 -0.06 -11.32 -15.55
CA LYS A 56 -1.45 -10.91 -15.34
C LYS A 56 -2.20 -11.99 -14.56
N ILE A 57 -2.72 -11.64 -13.39
CA ILE A 57 -3.50 -12.54 -12.54
C ILE A 57 -4.82 -11.84 -12.24
N GLU A 58 -5.97 -12.47 -12.54
CA GLU A 58 -7.30 -11.90 -12.22
C GLU A 58 -7.50 -10.42 -12.68
N GLY A 59 -6.91 -10.07 -13.83
CA GLY A 59 -6.99 -8.73 -14.39
C GLY A 59 -5.97 -7.72 -13.87
N ILE A 60 -5.14 -8.07 -12.89
CA ILE A 60 -4.10 -7.19 -12.35
C ILE A 60 -2.71 -7.54 -12.87
N ILE A 61 -1.81 -6.55 -12.93
CA ILE A 61 -0.43 -6.69 -13.39
C ILE A 61 0.48 -6.75 -12.17
N VAL A 62 1.16 -7.88 -11.97
CA VAL A 62 2.06 -8.14 -10.82
C VAL A 62 3.45 -8.47 -11.34
N ASP A 63 4.47 -8.24 -10.52
CA ASP A 63 5.83 -8.70 -10.80
C ASP A 63 5.89 -10.24 -10.78
N ALA A 64 6.34 -10.84 -11.88
CA ALA A 64 6.38 -12.29 -12.05
C ALA A 64 7.41 -12.98 -11.12
N GLU A 65 8.44 -12.25 -10.68
CA GLU A 65 9.42 -12.74 -9.71
C GLU A 65 8.82 -12.79 -8.31
N GLU A 66 8.06 -11.76 -7.92
CA GLU A 66 7.34 -11.72 -6.64
C GLU A 66 6.37 -12.90 -6.53
N CYS A 67 5.57 -13.15 -7.57
CA CYS A 67 4.62 -14.27 -7.58
C CYS A 67 5.31 -15.63 -7.48
N ARG A 68 6.42 -15.84 -8.22
CA ARG A 68 7.19 -17.09 -8.15
C ARG A 68 7.78 -17.32 -6.76
N ARG A 69 8.31 -16.25 -6.14
CA ARG A 69 8.92 -16.27 -4.81
C ARG A 69 7.91 -16.64 -3.72
N LYS A 70 6.72 -16.03 -3.74
CA LYS A 70 5.64 -16.34 -2.80
C LYS A 70 5.18 -17.79 -2.92
N ARG A 71 5.10 -18.32 -4.14
CA ARG A 71 4.82 -19.74 -4.38
C ARG A 71 5.89 -20.65 -3.79
N THR A 72 7.17 -20.38 -4.01
CA THR A 72 8.26 -21.20 -3.43
C THR A 72 8.26 -21.17 -1.91
N GLU A 73 7.70 -20.12 -1.30
CA GLU A 73 7.50 -20.00 0.15
C GLU A 73 6.20 -20.68 0.64
N GLY A 74 5.42 -21.31 -0.24
CA GLY A 74 4.15 -21.96 0.11
C GLY A 74 3.02 -20.97 0.44
N ILE A 75 3.16 -19.70 0.05
CA ILE A 75 2.15 -18.68 0.30
C ILE A 75 1.03 -18.83 -0.73
N ASN A 76 -0.10 -19.37 -0.29
CA ASN A 76 -1.26 -19.63 -1.14
C ASN A 76 -2.11 -18.39 -1.41
N LYS A 77 -2.14 -17.44 -0.46
CA LYS A 77 -2.89 -16.19 -0.56
C LYS A 77 -2.01 -15.04 -0.14
N SER A 78 -2.05 -13.95 -0.88
CA SER A 78 -1.32 -12.73 -0.51
C SER A 78 -2.10 -11.50 -0.96
N ASP A 79 -1.97 -10.44 -0.18
CA ASP A 79 -2.65 -9.17 -0.43
C ASP A 79 -1.77 -8.27 -1.31
N PHE A 80 -2.38 -7.73 -2.34
CA PHE A 80 -1.75 -6.82 -3.29
C PHE A 80 -2.45 -5.48 -3.28
N TYR A 81 -1.66 -4.46 -3.59
CA TYR A 81 -2.08 -3.06 -3.60
C TYR A 81 -1.62 -2.40 -4.90
N CYS A 82 -2.46 -1.55 -5.47
CA CYS A 82 -2.08 -0.75 -6.62
C CYS A 82 -0.99 0.26 -6.24
N CYS A 83 0.14 0.22 -6.91
CA CYS A 83 1.21 1.19 -6.73
C CYS A 83 0.82 2.51 -7.40
N GLU A 84 0.70 3.58 -6.62
CA GLU A 84 0.46 4.94 -7.12
C GLU A 84 1.73 5.80 -7.03
N TRP A 85 2.90 5.16 -7.08
CA TRP A 85 4.15 5.89 -7.26
C TRP A 85 4.08 6.63 -8.61
N ASP A 86 4.21 7.95 -8.55
CA ASP A 86 3.91 8.85 -9.66
C ASP A 86 5.22 9.53 -10.11
N LEU A 87 5.69 9.11 -11.28
CA LEU A 87 6.81 9.75 -11.97
C LEU A 87 6.22 10.64 -13.06
N ASP A 88 6.39 11.96 -12.90
CA ASP A 88 6.01 12.98 -13.88
C ASP A 88 4.52 12.97 -14.28
N GLY A 89 3.62 12.67 -13.34
CA GLY A 89 2.16 12.64 -13.55
C GLY A 89 1.62 11.30 -14.05
N SER A 90 2.50 10.30 -14.25
CA SER A 90 2.12 8.94 -14.62
C SER A 90 2.27 7.99 -13.42
N PRO A 91 1.16 7.48 -12.84
CA PRO A 91 1.22 6.52 -11.76
C PRO A 91 1.67 5.15 -12.28
N CYS A 92 2.32 4.37 -11.41
CA CYS A 92 2.85 3.06 -11.75
C CYS A 92 1.78 2.06 -12.23
N GLY A 93 0.69 1.90 -11.47
CA GLY A 93 -0.42 1.01 -11.79
C GLY A 93 -0.13 -0.49 -11.63
N MET A 94 1.11 -0.88 -11.32
CA MET A 94 1.46 -2.26 -10.97
C MET A 94 1.00 -2.60 -9.57
N TRP A 95 0.66 -3.86 -9.35
CA TRP A 95 0.22 -4.35 -8.06
C TRP A 95 1.39 -4.95 -7.28
N ILE A 96 1.54 -4.54 -6.03
CA ILE A 96 2.67 -4.88 -5.16
C ILE A 96 2.18 -5.56 -3.89
N GLY A 97 2.95 -6.51 -3.37
CA GLY A 97 2.69 -7.10 -2.06
C GLY A 97 2.79 -6.09 -0.91
N GLY A 98 2.00 -6.32 0.14
CA GLY A 98 1.98 -5.47 1.34
C GLY A 98 3.24 -5.56 2.23
N GLU A 99 4.14 -6.52 1.96
CA GLU A 99 5.31 -6.73 2.79
C GLU A 99 6.45 -5.74 2.53
N LYS A 100 7.27 -5.48 3.57
CA LYS A 100 8.37 -4.52 3.48
C LYS A 100 9.38 -4.89 2.40
N ARG A 101 9.58 -6.19 2.16
CA ARG A 101 10.46 -6.71 1.11
C ARG A 101 9.89 -6.43 -0.28
N ASP A 102 8.62 -6.77 -0.49
CA ASP A 102 7.92 -6.58 -1.76
C ASP A 102 7.93 -5.12 -2.21
N ILE A 103 7.55 -4.21 -1.29
CA ILE A 103 7.58 -2.76 -1.55
C ILE A 103 8.99 -2.30 -1.93
N ARG A 104 10.01 -2.73 -1.17
CA ARG A 104 11.40 -2.32 -1.41
C ARG A 104 11.91 -2.81 -2.76
N GLU A 105 11.71 -4.07 -3.08
CA GLU A 105 12.15 -4.68 -4.34
C GLU A 105 11.45 -4.02 -5.53
N HIS A 106 10.15 -3.77 -5.41
CA HIS A 106 9.38 -3.06 -6.42
C HIS A 106 9.95 -1.66 -6.70
N LEU A 107 10.18 -0.86 -5.66
CA LEU A 107 10.75 0.49 -5.81
C LEU A 107 12.15 0.48 -6.47
N GLN A 108 12.97 -0.52 -6.14
CA GLN A 108 14.30 -0.65 -6.73
C GLN A 108 14.24 -1.03 -8.21
N LYS A 109 13.35 -1.96 -8.54
CA LYS A 109 13.24 -2.55 -9.88
C LYS A 109 12.51 -1.64 -10.85
N TRP A 110 11.43 -1.01 -10.42
CA TRP A 110 10.51 -0.27 -11.27
C TRP A 110 10.65 1.26 -11.17
N HIS A 111 11.18 1.77 -10.05
CA HIS A 111 11.27 3.22 -9.78
C HIS A 111 12.71 3.72 -9.58
N GLY A 112 13.71 2.88 -9.87
CA GLY A 112 15.12 3.27 -9.85
C GLY A 112 15.69 3.63 -8.47
N VAL A 113 15.01 3.26 -7.38
CA VAL A 113 15.53 3.48 -6.02
C VAL A 113 16.81 2.67 -5.85
N ARG A 114 17.97 3.31 -5.67
CA ARG A 114 19.28 2.64 -5.67
C ARG A 114 19.44 1.66 -4.52
N LYS A 115 20.12 0.51 -4.73
CA LYS A 115 20.55 -0.41 -3.66
C LYS A 115 21.75 0.17 -2.89
N GLY A 116 21.90 -0.17 -1.60
CA GLY A 116 23.16 0.03 -0.85
C GLY A 116 23.39 1.33 -0.06
N LEU A 117 22.51 2.34 -0.11
CA LEU A 117 22.68 3.60 0.66
C LEU A 117 21.51 3.87 1.62
N ASP A 118 21.49 3.20 2.78
CA ASP A 118 20.36 3.31 3.73
C ASP A 118 20.26 4.69 4.42
N LYS A 119 21.38 5.44 4.43
CA LYS A 119 21.44 6.82 4.96
C LYS A 119 20.95 7.88 3.97
N GLU A 120 20.76 7.52 2.69
CA GLU A 120 20.27 8.45 1.68
C GLU A 120 18.83 8.86 1.99
N ARG A 121 18.56 10.15 1.80
CA ARG A 121 17.22 10.71 1.94
C ARG A 121 16.54 10.73 0.59
N ILE A 122 15.33 10.19 0.56
CA ILE A 122 14.51 10.09 -0.64
C ILE A 122 13.11 10.64 -0.34
N SER A 123 12.56 11.40 -1.29
CA SER A 123 11.19 11.87 -1.24
C SER A 123 10.24 10.73 -1.63
N CYS A 124 9.11 10.62 -0.94
CA CYS A 124 8.06 9.72 -1.37
C CYS A 124 7.34 10.36 -2.56
N LEU A 125 7.33 9.69 -3.71
CA LEU A 125 6.61 10.14 -4.90
C LEU A 125 5.27 9.43 -5.06
N TRP A 126 4.73 8.87 -3.98
CA TRP A 126 3.37 8.36 -4.01
C TRP A 126 2.41 9.52 -4.27
N ARG A 127 1.41 9.31 -5.12
CA ARG A 127 0.44 10.32 -5.50
C ARG A 127 -0.15 11.04 -4.27
N GLY A 128 0.02 12.36 -4.23
CA GLY A 128 -0.48 13.21 -3.14
C GLY A 128 0.30 13.12 -1.82
N CYS A 129 1.48 12.48 -1.80
CA CYS A 129 2.31 12.41 -0.61
C CYS A 129 3.23 13.63 -0.49
N GLU A 130 3.02 14.45 0.53
CA GLU A 130 3.81 15.66 0.83
C GLU A 130 4.79 15.44 2.01
N THR A 131 5.11 14.19 2.31
CA THR A 131 5.97 13.86 3.45
C THR A 131 7.41 14.34 3.20
N ARG A 132 8.06 14.89 4.24
CA ARG A 132 9.47 15.28 4.20
C ARG A 132 10.36 14.12 3.75
N PRO A 133 11.51 14.38 3.10
CA PRO A 133 12.44 13.34 2.67
C PRO A 133 12.80 12.37 3.80
N LEU A 134 12.48 11.10 3.58
CA LEU A 134 12.66 10.02 4.53
C LEU A 134 13.99 9.32 4.28
N ARG A 135 14.52 8.62 5.29
CA ARG A 135 15.58 7.65 5.03
C ARG A 135 15.04 6.55 4.16
N LYS A 136 15.86 6.06 3.23
CA LYS A 136 15.51 4.95 2.34
C LYS A 136 14.99 3.71 3.10
N GLU A 137 15.61 3.35 4.22
CA GLU A 137 15.15 2.24 5.08
C GLU A 137 13.72 2.44 5.61
N SER A 138 13.31 3.69 5.80
CA SER A 138 12.01 4.08 6.32
C SER A 138 10.95 4.23 5.22
N LEU A 139 11.34 4.32 3.95
CA LEU A 139 10.41 4.51 2.83
C LEU A 139 9.43 3.34 2.69
N SER A 140 9.91 2.10 2.76
CA SER A 140 9.04 0.91 2.70
C SER A 140 8.03 0.87 3.84
N ARG A 141 8.46 1.23 5.06
CA ARG A 141 7.58 1.35 6.23
C ARG A 141 6.55 2.45 6.06
N HIS A 142 6.98 3.61 5.58
CA HIS A 142 6.12 4.76 5.33
C HIS A 142 5.00 4.40 4.34
N ILE A 143 5.35 3.82 3.19
CA ILE A 143 4.38 3.39 2.18
C ILE A 143 3.39 2.38 2.78
N ARG A 144 3.90 1.36 3.47
CA ARG A 144 3.08 0.34 4.11
C ARG A 144 2.03 0.94 5.05
N SER A 145 2.44 1.88 5.93
CA SER A 145 1.53 2.44 6.94
C SER A 145 0.61 3.54 6.40
N VAL A 146 1.12 4.39 5.51
CA VAL A 146 0.44 5.62 5.07
C VAL A 146 -0.38 5.36 3.81
N HIS A 147 0.19 4.65 2.84
CA HIS A 147 -0.45 4.46 1.53
C HIS A 147 -1.19 3.13 1.44
N LEU A 148 -0.61 2.05 1.95
CA LEU A 148 -1.29 0.75 1.95
C LEU A 148 -2.24 0.58 3.14
N GLY A 149 -2.26 1.52 4.08
CA GLY A 149 -3.14 1.50 5.26
C GLY A 149 -2.96 0.30 6.18
N LEU A 150 -1.85 -0.43 6.05
CA LEU A 150 -1.62 -1.68 6.76
C LEU A 150 -1.39 -1.44 8.25
N ARG A 151 -2.23 -2.05 9.09
CA ARG A 151 -2.16 -1.96 10.56
C ARG A 151 -2.24 -3.34 11.19
N TRP A 152 -1.68 -3.45 12.38
CA TRP A 152 -1.69 -4.65 13.21
C TRP A 152 -2.74 -4.50 14.30
N LYS A 153 -3.63 -5.48 14.42
CA LYS A 153 -4.58 -5.58 15.52
C LYS A 153 -4.18 -6.74 16.42
N TYR A 154 -4.05 -6.47 17.72
CA TYR A 154 -3.82 -7.50 18.74
C TYR A 154 -5.15 -7.94 19.33
N LEU A 155 -5.37 -9.25 19.51
CA LEU A 155 -6.62 -9.75 20.09
C LEU A 155 -6.73 -9.47 21.58
N CYS A 156 -5.61 -9.47 22.30
CA CYS A 156 -5.61 -9.31 23.75
C CYS A 156 -6.21 -7.96 24.20
N CYS A 157 -5.96 -6.89 23.45
CA CYS A 157 -6.41 -5.54 23.79
C CYS A 157 -7.27 -4.86 22.72
N GLY A 158 -7.37 -5.42 21.51
CA GLY A 158 -8.11 -4.83 20.40
C GLY A 158 -7.46 -3.58 19.78
N ASN A 159 -6.32 -3.12 20.31
CA ASN A 159 -5.63 -1.92 19.87
C ASN A 159 -5.01 -2.07 18.48
N LEU A 160 -4.99 -0.96 17.73
CA LEU A 160 -4.42 -0.88 16.39
C LEU A 160 -3.06 -0.20 16.41
N TYR A 161 -2.06 -0.89 15.85
CA TYR A 161 -0.69 -0.39 15.75
C TYR A 161 -0.29 -0.27 14.29
N THR A 162 0.39 0.82 13.94
CA THR A 162 1.02 0.99 12.62
C THR A 162 2.36 0.24 12.51
N ARG A 163 2.85 -0.28 13.65
CA ARG A 163 4.16 -0.91 13.81
C ARG A 163 4.03 -2.19 14.62
N GLU A 164 4.64 -3.25 14.13
CA GLU A 164 4.71 -4.56 14.78
C GLU A 164 5.47 -4.49 16.12
N ASP A 165 6.60 -3.79 16.14
CA ASP A 165 7.45 -3.65 17.33
C ASP A 165 6.82 -2.79 18.43
N ALA A 166 5.86 -1.93 18.08
CA ALA A 166 5.09 -1.18 19.06
C ALA A 166 4.08 -2.07 19.79
N GLY A 167 3.51 -3.06 19.09
CA GLY A 167 2.59 -4.02 19.68
C GLY A 167 3.26 -5.01 20.61
N GLY A 168 4.43 -5.54 20.23
CA GLY A 168 5.17 -6.47 21.10
C GLY A 168 5.56 -5.87 22.46
N LYS A 169 5.78 -4.55 22.54
CA LYS A 169 6.05 -3.87 23.83
C LYS A 169 4.81 -3.73 24.72
N HIS A 170 3.62 -3.66 24.12
CA HIS A 170 2.37 -3.60 24.86
C HIS A 170 2.10 -4.93 25.60
N GLU A 171 2.37 -6.07 24.96
CA GLU A 171 2.22 -7.40 25.57
C GLU A 171 3.06 -7.56 26.85
N HIS A 172 4.25 -6.95 26.90
CA HIS A 172 5.15 -7.03 28.05
C HIS A 172 4.81 -6.03 29.17
N ALA A 173 4.17 -4.90 28.83
CA ALA A 173 3.91 -3.82 29.79
C ALA A 173 2.62 -4.04 30.59
N GLU A 174 1.60 -4.67 29.99
CA GLU A 174 0.27 -4.85 30.60
C GLU A 174 0.18 -6.05 31.56
N GLY A 175 1.31 -6.62 32.01
CA GLY A 175 1.34 -7.55 33.13
C GLY A 175 0.30 -8.67 33.04
N VAL A 176 0.28 -9.41 31.92
CA VAL A 176 -0.51 -10.64 31.86
C VAL A 176 0.21 -11.67 32.73
N ASP A 177 -0.10 -11.66 34.03
CA ASP A 177 0.45 -12.56 35.04
C ASP A 177 0.31 -14.02 34.57
N GLY A 178 1.41 -14.60 34.08
CA GLY A 178 1.59 -16.03 33.96
C GLY A 178 0.83 -16.76 32.83
N LYS A 179 0.27 -16.07 31.82
CA LYS A 179 -0.15 -16.75 30.59
C LYS A 179 0.99 -16.73 29.58
N GLU A 180 1.38 -17.93 29.14
CA GLU A 180 2.25 -18.18 27.99
C GLU A 180 1.86 -17.23 26.84
N PRO A 181 2.83 -16.60 26.14
CA PRO A 181 2.55 -15.60 25.11
C PRO A 181 1.65 -16.20 24.04
N GLN A 182 0.34 -15.93 24.13
CA GLN A 182 -0.62 -16.40 23.15
C GLN A 182 -0.51 -15.53 21.90
N ASP A 183 0.26 -16.04 20.95
CA ASP A 183 0.11 -15.88 19.51
C ASP A 183 0.02 -14.46 18.93
N GLY A 184 1.04 -13.62 19.16
CA GLY A 184 1.44 -12.52 18.26
C GLY A 184 0.34 -11.57 17.73
N PRO A 185 0.65 -10.75 16.71
CA PRO A 185 -0.35 -9.89 16.09
C PRO A 185 -1.26 -10.73 15.18
N VAL A 186 -2.48 -10.99 15.63
CA VAL A 186 -3.38 -11.99 15.00
C VAL A 186 -4.05 -11.49 13.72
N THR A 187 -4.13 -10.18 13.46
CA THR A 187 -4.78 -9.72 12.22
C THR A 187 -4.13 -8.47 11.64
N VAL A 188 -3.63 -8.60 10.41
CA VAL A 188 -3.27 -7.47 9.55
C VAL A 188 -4.57 -6.91 8.97
N LEU A 189 -4.91 -5.68 9.35
CA LEU A 189 -6.02 -4.97 8.70
C LEU A 189 -5.55 -4.49 7.33
N LEU A 190 -6.20 -5.02 6.29
CA LEU A 190 -5.97 -4.63 4.91
C LEU A 190 -6.44 -3.18 4.70
N GLY A 191 -5.59 -2.35 4.10
CA GLY A 191 -5.99 -0.99 3.80
C GLY A 191 -6.85 -0.88 2.54
N PRO A 192 -7.28 0.35 2.20
CA PRO A 192 -8.11 0.61 1.04
C PRO A 192 -7.49 0.08 -0.25
N GLY A 193 -8.30 -0.54 -1.11
CA GLY A 193 -7.86 -1.03 -2.42
C GLY A 193 -7.05 -2.33 -2.39
N ALA A 194 -6.91 -2.99 -1.24
CA ALA A 194 -6.30 -4.32 -1.16
C ALA A 194 -7.08 -5.34 -2.00
N ARG A 195 -6.36 -6.21 -2.72
CA ARG A 195 -6.93 -7.39 -3.36
C ARG A 195 -6.19 -8.64 -2.89
N VAL A 196 -6.95 -9.60 -2.38
CA VAL A 196 -6.43 -10.91 -1.99
C VAL A 196 -6.38 -11.79 -3.23
N ILE A 197 -5.21 -12.31 -3.58
CA ILE A 197 -5.03 -13.16 -4.76
C ILE A 197 -4.64 -14.55 -4.33
N ASN A 198 -5.26 -15.54 -4.97
CA ASN A 198 -4.83 -16.92 -4.85
C ASN A 198 -3.64 -17.20 -5.78
N MET A 199 -2.47 -17.48 -5.20
CA MET A 199 -1.22 -17.76 -5.92
C MET A 199 -1.22 -19.11 -6.65
N HIS A 200 -2.11 -20.03 -6.25
CA HIS A 200 -2.27 -21.32 -6.91
C HIS A 200 -2.98 -21.13 -8.26
N ALA A 201 -4.14 -20.45 -8.23
CA ALA A 201 -4.96 -20.17 -9.40
C ALA A 201 -4.22 -19.35 -10.47
N ALA A 202 -3.26 -18.53 -10.05
CA ALA A 202 -2.46 -17.68 -10.94
C ALA A 202 -1.61 -18.42 -11.98
N PHE A 203 -1.29 -19.70 -11.79
CA PHE A 203 -0.50 -20.46 -12.76
C PHE A 203 -1.07 -21.84 -13.05
N GLU A 204 -2.32 -22.12 -12.69
CA GLU A 204 -2.93 -23.32 -13.26
C GLU A 204 -2.99 -23.10 -14.77
N PRO A 205 -2.34 -23.96 -15.58
CA PRO A 205 -2.56 -23.90 -17.02
C PRO A 205 -4.05 -24.08 -17.19
N SER A 206 -4.71 -23.12 -17.84
CA SER A 206 -6.11 -23.24 -18.21
C SER A 206 -6.27 -24.59 -18.87
N SER A 207 -6.82 -25.57 -18.16
CA SER A 207 -7.03 -26.88 -18.75
C SER A 207 -7.90 -26.64 -19.96
N PRO A 208 -7.47 -27.05 -21.17
CA PRO A 208 -8.30 -26.85 -22.35
C PRO A 208 -9.66 -27.47 -22.04
N PRO A 209 -10.78 -26.80 -22.38
CA PRO A 209 -12.10 -27.39 -22.18
C PRO A 209 -12.06 -28.77 -22.84
N GLY A 210 -12.30 -29.81 -22.03
CA GLY A 210 -12.19 -31.19 -22.46
C GLY A 210 -12.95 -31.35 -23.76
N ILE A 211 -12.22 -31.67 -24.83
CA ILE A 211 -12.82 -32.05 -26.11
C ILE A 211 -13.54 -33.35 -25.81
N THR A 212 -14.86 -33.27 -25.60
CA THR A 212 -15.71 -34.45 -25.55
C THR A 212 -15.68 -35.02 -26.96
N SER A 213 -14.85 -36.03 -27.19
CA SER A 213 -14.88 -36.81 -28.43
C SER A 213 -16.30 -37.34 -28.62
N PRO A 214 -16.93 -37.13 -29.79
CA PRO A 214 -18.21 -37.75 -30.08
C PRO A 214 -18.01 -39.27 -30.14
N GLU A 215 -18.79 -40.00 -29.35
CA GLU A 215 -18.90 -41.45 -29.44
C GLU A 215 -19.51 -41.80 -30.81
N PHE A 216 -18.81 -42.67 -31.56
CA PHE A 216 -19.28 -43.29 -32.80
C PHE A 216 -19.66 -44.74 -32.52
#